data_AF-A0A7C9AK55-F1
#
_entry.id   AF-A0A7C9AK55-F1
#
_cell.length_a   1.000
_cell.length_b   1.000
_cell.length_c   1.000
_cell.angle_alpha   90.00
_cell.angle_beta   90.00
_cell.angle_gamma   90.00
#
_symmetry.space_group_name_H-M   'P 1'
#
loop_
_entity.id
_entity.type
_entity.pdbx_description
1 polymer ?
#
loop_
_entity_poly.entity_id
_entity_poly.type
_entity_poly.pdbx_seq_one_letter_code
_entity_poly.pdbx_strand_id
1 'polypeptide(L)'
;ERLAALFSGCGQVVDCRICGDPHSVLRFAFVEFADEHGARAALNLGGTMLGYYPVRVLPSKTAILPVNPTFLPRSEDEREMCARTVYCTNIDKKVSQVDVKNFFESTCGEVSRLRLLGDNVHSTRIAFVEFA
;
A
#
# COMPACT_ATOMS: atom_id res chain seq x y z
N GLU A 1 13.64 3.96 -10.62
CA GLU A 1 14.68 3.56 -11.60
C GLU A 1 15.89 2.85 -10.98
N ARG A 2 16.48 3.34 -9.87
CA ARG A 2 17.66 2.65 -9.26
C ARG A 2 17.40 1.25 -8.71
N LEU A 3 16.19 0.96 -8.24
CA LEU A 3 15.89 -0.34 -7.62
C LEU A 3 15.90 -1.48 -8.64
N ALA A 4 15.19 -1.37 -9.76
CA ALA A 4 15.18 -2.40 -10.80
C ALA A 4 16.60 -2.67 -11.36
N ALA A 5 17.41 -1.62 -11.50
CA ALA A 5 18.81 -1.74 -11.92
C ALA A 5 19.70 -2.46 -10.90
N LEU A 6 19.39 -2.37 -9.60
CA LEU A 6 20.12 -3.14 -8.57
C LEU A 6 19.85 -4.66 -8.73
N PHE A 7 18.63 -5.02 -9.11
CA PHE A 7 18.20 -6.42 -9.20
C PHE A 7 18.41 -7.06 -10.58
N SER A 8 18.64 -6.27 -11.64
CA SER A 8 18.85 -6.79 -13.00
C SER A 8 20.09 -7.68 -13.13
N GLY A 9 21.08 -7.53 -12.24
CA GLY A 9 22.25 -8.40 -12.19
C GLY A 9 21.96 -9.82 -11.66
N CYS A 10 20.82 -10.02 -11.00
CA CYS A 10 20.41 -11.33 -10.50
C CYS A 10 19.66 -12.15 -11.54
N GLY A 11 19.00 -11.50 -12.51
CA GLY A 11 18.18 -12.14 -13.53
C GLY A 11 17.27 -11.14 -14.23
N GLN A 12 16.48 -11.62 -15.20
CA GLN A 12 15.52 -10.77 -15.91
C GLN A 12 14.37 -10.38 -14.98
N VAL A 13 14.28 -9.08 -14.67
CA VAL A 13 13.17 -8.50 -13.90
C VAL A 13 11.99 -8.25 -14.85
N VAL A 14 10.83 -8.82 -14.52
CA VAL A 14 9.60 -8.72 -15.33
C VAL A 14 8.63 -7.65 -14.81
N ASP A 15 8.55 -7.45 -13.49
CA ASP A 15 7.83 -6.34 -12.85
C ASP A 15 8.65 -5.81 -11.67
N CYS A 16 8.59 -4.49 -11.45
CA CYS A 16 9.19 -3.84 -10.30
C CYS A 16 8.28 -2.71 -9.82
N ARG A 17 7.57 -2.94 -8.71
CA ARG A 17 6.59 -2.01 -8.16
C ARG A 17 7.04 -1.48 -6.81
N ILE A 18 7.24 -0.16 -6.73
CA ILE A 18 7.52 0.52 -5.47
C ILE A 18 6.19 0.93 -4.84
N CYS A 19 6.01 0.59 -3.57
CA CYS A 19 4.84 0.89 -2.77
C CYS A 19 5.23 1.74 -1.56
N GLY A 20 4.26 2.48 -1.03
CA GLY A 20 4.45 3.36 0.11
C GLY A 20 4.93 4.77 -0.25
N ASP A 21 4.71 5.69 0.68
CA ASP A 21 4.96 7.11 0.52
C ASP A 21 6.47 7.42 0.35
N PRO A 22 6.87 8.42 -0.46
CA PRO A 22 8.28 8.83 -0.63
C PRO A 22 9.01 9.35 0.59
N HIS A 23 8.26 9.87 1.55
CA HIS A 23 8.76 10.43 2.79
C HIS A 23 8.58 9.44 3.96
N SER A 24 7.89 8.32 3.74
CA SER A 24 7.69 7.29 4.76
C SER A 24 8.80 6.24 4.76
N VAL A 25 9.22 5.85 5.96
CA VAL A 25 10.11 4.69 6.20
C VAL A 25 9.45 3.35 5.88
N LEU A 26 8.13 3.32 5.69
CA LEU A 26 7.36 2.14 5.31
C LEU A 26 7.35 1.91 3.80
N ARG A 27 8.30 2.48 3.06
CA ARG A 27 8.46 2.21 1.63
C ARG A 27 8.99 0.80 1.41
N PHE A 28 8.30 0.04 0.56
CA PHE A 28 8.71 -1.30 0.17
C PHE A 28 8.55 -1.46 -1.33
N ALA A 29 9.07 -2.56 -1.87
CA ALA A 29 8.91 -2.84 -3.27
C ALA A 29 8.75 -4.33 -3.51
N PHE A 30 8.11 -4.61 -4.63
CA PHE A 30 7.86 -5.91 -5.17
C PHE A 30 8.67 -6.05 -6.45
N VAL A 31 9.53 -7.06 -6.52
CA VAL A 31 10.36 -7.34 -7.71
C VAL A 31 10.04 -8.75 -8.16
N GLU A 32 9.51 -8.88 -9.38
CA GLU A 32 9.20 -10.14 -10.02
C GLU A 32 10.32 -10.48 -11.01
N PHE A 33 10.81 -11.71 -10.94
CA PHE A 33 11.80 -12.25 -11.88
C PHE A 33 11.13 -13.23 -12.84
N ALA A 34 11.70 -13.36 -14.04
CA ALA A 34 11.25 -14.35 -15.03
C ALA A 34 11.38 -15.80 -14.53
N ASP A 35 12.32 -16.06 -13.62
CA ASP A 35 12.58 -17.38 -13.04
C ASP A 35 12.92 -17.32 -11.54
N GLU A 36 12.84 -18.47 -10.89
CA GLU A 36 13.15 -18.64 -9.47
C GLU A 36 14.64 -18.39 -9.16
N HIS A 37 15.53 -18.64 -10.13
CA HIS A 37 16.96 -18.50 -9.92
C HIS A 37 17.33 -17.04 -9.64
N GLY A 38 16.79 -16.11 -10.44
CA GLY A 38 16.97 -14.68 -10.23
C GLY A 38 16.39 -14.20 -8.90
N ALA A 39 15.21 -14.68 -8.53
CA ALA A 39 14.59 -14.37 -7.24
C ALA A 39 15.44 -14.85 -6.05
N ARG A 40 16.04 -16.04 -6.15
CA ARG A 40 16.90 -16.58 -5.09
C ARG A 40 18.25 -15.86 -5.01
N ALA A 41 18.85 -15.53 -6.15
CA ALA A 41 20.08 -14.74 -6.20
C ALA A 41 19.89 -13.34 -5.57
N ALA A 42 18.73 -12.71 -5.81
CA ALA A 42 18.38 -11.40 -5.27
C ALA A 42 18.35 -11.34 -3.73
N LEU A 43 18.09 -12.45 -3.03
CA LEU A 43 18.13 -12.49 -1.56
C LEU A 43 19.50 -12.13 -1.00
N ASN A 44 20.58 -12.40 -1.74
CA ASN A 44 21.94 -12.06 -1.35
C ASN A 44 22.23 -10.55 -1.41
N LEU A 45 21.37 -9.76 -2.04
CA LEU A 45 21.49 -8.29 -2.07
C LEU A 45 20.96 -7.62 -0.79
N GLY A 46 20.40 -8.41 0.15
CA GLY A 46 20.04 -7.91 1.48
C GLY A 46 21.22 -7.24 2.17
N GLY A 47 20.98 -6.05 2.72
CA GLY A 47 22.01 -5.21 3.35
C GLY A 47 22.71 -4.23 2.40
N THR A 48 22.49 -4.32 1.08
CA THR A 48 23.07 -3.38 0.12
C THR A 48 22.57 -1.96 0.37
N MET A 49 23.47 -0.98 0.43
CA MET A 49 23.11 0.42 0.62
C MET A 49 22.41 0.98 -0.62
N LEU A 50 21.16 1.42 -0.44
CA LEU A 50 20.39 2.10 -1.47
C LEU A 50 20.08 3.53 -1.01
N GLY A 51 20.93 4.47 -1.41
CA GLY A 51 20.93 5.81 -0.83
C GLY A 51 21.54 5.77 0.57
N TYR A 52 20.79 6.21 1.59
CA TYR A 52 21.29 6.32 2.97
C TYR A 52 20.97 5.11 3.86
N TYR A 53 20.16 4.16 3.37
CA TYR A 53 19.70 3.02 4.17
C TYR A 53 19.97 1.69 3.45
N PRO A 54 20.31 0.62 4.19
CA PRO A 54 20.45 -0.72 3.61
C PRO A 54 19.09 -1.30 3.24
N VAL A 55 19.00 -1.93 2.07
CA VAL A 55 17.77 -2.60 1.62
C VAL A 55 17.62 -3.96 2.30
N ARG A 56 16.42 -4.26 2.81
CA ARG A 56 16.06 -5.60 3.27
C ARG A 56 15.36 -6.34 2.14
N VAL A 57 15.91 -7.49 1.73
CA VAL A 57 15.33 -8.34 0.68
C VAL A 57 14.81 -9.62 1.32
N LEU A 58 13.56 -9.97 1.05
CA LEU A 58 12.89 -11.16 1.59
C LEU A 58 12.08 -11.83 0.49
N PRO A 59 11.82 -13.15 0.59
CA PRO A 59 10.87 -13.82 -0.30
C PRO A 59 9.48 -13.19 -0.17
N SER A 60 8.83 -12.91 -1.31
CA SER A 60 7.46 -12.42 -1.30
C SER A 60 6.50 -13.52 -0.85
N LYS A 61 5.54 -13.18 0.01
CA LYS A 61 4.46 -14.09 0.43
C LYS A 61 3.20 -13.97 -0.42
N THR A 62 3.17 -13.00 -1.33
CA THR A 62 2.04 -12.69 -2.19
C THR A 62 2.53 -12.52 -3.62
N ALA A 63 1.81 -13.09 -4.59
CA ALA A 63 2.08 -12.83 -6.00
C ALA A 63 1.88 -11.34 -6.30
N ILE A 64 2.72 -10.79 -7.17
CA ILE A 64 2.61 -9.42 -7.64
C ILE A 64 1.53 -9.42 -8.72
N LEU A 65 0.27 -9.40 -8.31
CA LEU A 65 -0.82 -9.27 -9.27
C LEU A 65 -0.72 -7.91 -9.97
N PRO A 66 -0.96 -7.84 -11.29
CA PRO A 66 -1.06 -6.56 -11.99
C PRO A 66 -2.12 -5.73 -11.29
N VAL A 67 -1.74 -4.57 -10.75
CA VAL A 67 -2.75 -3.60 -10.31
C VAL A 67 -3.33 -3.02 -11.57
N ASN A 68 -4.65 -3.11 -11.73
CA ASN A 68 -5.32 -2.45 -12.84
C ASN A 68 -5.04 -0.93 -12.72
N PRO A 69 -4.33 -0.32 -13.67
CA PRO A 69 -3.94 1.09 -13.59
C PRO A 69 -5.13 2.03 -13.46
N THR A 70 -6.33 1.59 -13.86
CA THR A 70 -7.54 2.37 -13.72
C THR A 70 -7.96 2.63 -12.28
N PHE A 71 -7.50 1.81 -11.32
CA PHE A 71 -7.76 1.95 -9.89
C PHE A 71 -6.71 2.78 -9.14
N LEU A 72 -5.61 3.17 -9.80
CA LEU A 72 -4.64 4.07 -9.21
C LEU A 72 -5.08 5.53 -9.45
N PRO A 73 -4.87 6.44 -8.49
CA PRO A 73 -5.12 7.86 -8.69
C PRO A 73 -4.22 8.40 -9.81
N ARG A 74 -4.83 8.99 -10.83
CA ARG A 74 -4.19 9.45 -12.08
C ARG A 74 -3.95 10.96 -12.09
N SER A 75 -4.72 11.75 -11.34
CA SER A 75 -4.53 13.20 -11.20
C SER A 75 -4.00 13.60 -9.83
N GLU A 76 -3.46 14.82 -9.71
CA GLU A 76 -3.09 15.38 -8.40
C GLU A 76 -4.30 15.46 -7.47
N ASP A 77 -5.47 15.87 -7.98
CA ASP A 77 -6.72 15.89 -7.21
C ASP A 77 -7.09 14.51 -6.65
N GLU A 78 -6.95 13.44 -7.45
CA GLU A 78 -7.21 12.07 -6.97
C GLU A 78 -6.19 11.63 -5.92
N ARG A 79 -4.93 12.03 -6.06
CA ARG A 79 -3.89 11.76 -5.04
C ARG A 79 -4.16 12.54 -3.76
N GLU A 80 -4.64 13.77 -3.86
CA GLU A 80 -4.98 14.62 -2.72
C GLU A 80 -6.21 14.08 -1.99
N MET A 81 -7.24 13.64 -2.72
CA MET A 81 -8.39 12.92 -2.15
C MET A 81 -7.95 11.67 -1.39
N CYS A 82 -7.06 10.86 -1.97
CA CYS A 82 -6.49 9.70 -1.27
C CYS A 82 -5.69 10.11 -0.02
N ALA A 83 -4.94 11.21 -0.07
CA ALA A 83 -4.14 11.69 1.06
C ALA A 83 -5.01 12.18 2.23
N ARG A 84 -6.21 12.71 1.93
CA ARG A 84 -7.19 13.13 2.95
C ARG A 84 -8.10 12.00 3.44
N THR A 85 -7.99 10.80 2.87
CA THR A 85 -8.83 9.64 3.22
C THR A 85 -8.08 8.62 4.07
N VAL A 86 -8.61 8.29 5.24
CA VAL A 86 -8.13 7.18 6.08
C VAL A 86 -8.93 5.90 5.84
N TYR A 87 -8.23 4.77 5.83
CA TYR A 87 -8.81 3.42 5.75
C TYR A 87 -8.84 2.79 7.15
N CYS A 88 -10.04 2.55 7.66
CA CYS A 88 -10.28 1.96 8.97
C CYS A 88 -10.80 0.54 8.81
N THR A 89 -10.21 -0.42 9.51
CA THR A 89 -10.63 -1.82 9.51
C THR A 89 -11.13 -2.26 10.87
N ASN A 90 -11.75 -3.45 10.92
CA ASN A 90 -12.11 -4.12 12.15
C ASN A 90 -13.17 -3.38 12.99
N ILE A 91 -14.11 -2.68 12.33
CA ILE A 91 -15.20 -1.94 12.97
C ILE A 91 -16.34 -2.92 13.31
N ASP A 92 -16.89 -2.84 14.53
CA ASP A 92 -18.01 -3.70 14.96
C ASP A 92 -19.27 -3.43 14.12
N LYS A 93 -20.04 -4.47 13.79
CA LYS A 93 -21.29 -4.37 13.01
C LYS A 93 -22.37 -3.52 13.67
N LYS A 94 -22.32 -3.35 14.99
CA LYS A 94 -23.25 -2.51 15.76
C LYS A 94 -22.93 -1.03 15.59
N VAL A 95 -21.71 -0.68 15.19
CA VAL A 95 -21.31 0.71 14.96
C VAL A 95 -21.93 1.18 13.64
N SER A 96 -22.72 2.24 13.72
CA SER A 96 -23.37 2.86 12.57
C SER A 96 -22.43 3.85 11.87
N GLN A 97 -22.76 4.23 10.64
CA GLN A 97 -22.04 5.29 9.92
C GLN A 97 -22.03 6.62 10.69
N VAL A 98 -23.11 6.93 11.42
CA VAL A 98 -23.22 8.14 12.26
C VAL A 98 -22.23 8.07 13.42
N ASP A 99 -22.12 6.91 14.07
CA ASP A 99 -21.18 6.73 15.18
C ASP A 99 -19.73 6.92 14.73
N VAL A 100 -19.36 6.34 13.58
CA VAL A 100 -18.01 6.52 13.00
C VAL A 100 -17.77 8.00 12.66
N LYS A 101 -18.76 8.67 12.03
CA LYS A 101 -18.64 10.09 11.69
C LYS A 101 -18.42 10.95 12.95
N ASN A 102 -19.27 10.80 13.95
CA ASN A 102 -19.20 11.57 15.20
C ASN A 102 -17.87 11.31 15.94
N PHE A 103 -17.38 10.08 15.92
CA PHE A 103 -16.09 9.75 16.52
C PHE A 103 -14.95 10.54 15.87
N PHE A 104 -14.86 10.55 14.54
CA PHE A 104 -13.82 11.28 13.83
C PHE A 104 -14.01 12.81 13.91
N GLU A 105 -15.24 13.32 13.83
CA GLU A 105 -15.50 14.76 13.95
C GLU A 105 -15.19 15.30 15.35
N SER A 106 -15.43 14.52 16.40
CA SER A 106 -15.12 14.94 17.76
C SER A 106 -13.62 15.01 18.08
N THR A 107 -12.79 14.25 17.35
CA THR A 107 -11.38 14.03 17.72
C THR A 107 -10.39 14.51 16.66
N CYS A 108 -10.73 14.44 15.37
CA CYS A 108 -9.80 14.57 14.26
C CYS A 108 -10.10 15.75 13.32
N GLY A 109 -11.36 16.22 13.28
CA GLY A 109 -11.79 17.32 12.41
C GLY A 109 -12.97 16.96 11.52
N GLU A 110 -13.43 17.92 10.72
CA GLU A 110 -14.62 17.77 9.87
C GLU A 110 -14.48 16.63 8.85
N VAL A 111 -15.50 15.78 8.78
CA VAL A 111 -15.54 14.64 7.85
C VAL A 111 -16.32 15.04 6.61
N SER A 112 -15.61 15.20 5.49
CA SER A 112 -16.16 15.54 4.18
C SER A 112 -16.91 14.37 3.54
N ARG A 113 -16.37 13.16 3.62
CA ARG A 113 -16.99 11.96 3.02
C ARG A 113 -16.71 10.72 3.87
N LEU A 114 -17.73 9.89 4.07
CA LEU A 114 -17.59 8.64 4.79
C LEU A 114 -18.29 7.51 4.03
N ARG A 115 -17.57 6.41 3.81
CA ARG A 115 -18.11 5.18 3.24
C ARG A 115 -17.82 4.01 4.18
N LEU A 116 -18.86 3.52 4.84
CA LEU A 116 -18.81 2.32 5.67
C LEU A 116 -19.24 1.10 4.84
N LEU A 117 -18.36 0.11 4.71
CA LEU A 117 -18.61 -1.12 3.96
C LEU A 117 -18.65 -2.30 4.92
N GLY A 118 -19.63 -3.17 4.72
CA GLY A 118 -19.78 -4.41 5.46
C GLY A 118 -20.75 -5.34 4.76
N ASP A 119 -20.60 -6.63 5.00
CA ASP A 119 -21.48 -7.66 4.47
C ASP A 119 -21.90 -8.66 5.58
N ASN A 120 -22.69 -9.65 5.18
CA ASN A 120 -23.14 -10.72 6.08
C ASN A 120 -22.10 -11.83 6.27
N VAL A 121 -21.00 -11.81 5.50
CA VAL A 121 -19.96 -12.85 5.51
C VAL A 121 -18.89 -12.53 6.56
N HIS A 122 -18.40 -11.30 6.58
CA HIS A 122 -17.34 -10.85 7.49
C HIS A 122 -17.92 -10.49 8.86
N SER A 123 -17.18 -10.73 9.93
CA SER A 123 -17.60 -10.37 11.30
C SER A 123 -17.47 -8.88 11.60
N THR A 124 -16.65 -8.16 10.83
CA THR A 124 -16.36 -6.73 11.00
C THR A 124 -16.62 -5.93 9.72
N ARG A 125 -16.65 -4.61 9.86
CA ARG A 125 -16.79 -3.63 8.77
C ARG A 125 -15.46 -2.91 8.52
N ILE A 126 -15.38 -2.26 7.36
CA ILE A 126 -14.29 -1.36 6.98
C ILE A 126 -14.89 0.01 6.65
N ALA A 127 -14.16 1.10 6.88
CA ALA A 127 -14.58 2.44 6.53
C ALA A 127 -13.49 3.19 5.76
N PHE A 128 -13.91 4.04 4.84
CA PHE A 128 -13.08 5.08 4.25
C PHE A 128 -13.62 6.42 4.76
N VAL A 129 -12.76 7.22 5.39
CA VAL A 129 -13.13 8.51 6.01
C VAL A 129 -12.24 9.59 5.42
N GLU A 130 -12.83 10.49 4.63
CA GLU A 130 -12.18 11.64 4.00
C GLU A 130 -12.44 12.89 4.85
N PHE A 131 -11.37 13.60 5.21
CA PHE A 131 -11.41 14.84 5.97
C PHE A 131 -11.45 16.07 5.05
N ALA A 132 -12.03 17.17 5.56
CA ALA A 132 -12.06 18.47 4.89
C ALA A 132 -10.67 19.12 4.81
#